data_AF-A0A8C9RTD4-F1
#
_entry.id   AF-A0A8C9RTD4-F1
#
_cell.length_a   1.000
_cell.length_b   1.000
_cell.length_c   1.000
_cell.angle_alpha   90.00
_cell.angle_beta   90.00
_cell.angle_gamma   90.00
#
_symmetry.space_group_name_H-M   'P 1'
#
loop_
_entity.id
_entity.type
_entity.pdbx_description
1 polymer ?
#
loop_
_entity_poly.entity_id
_entity_poly.type
_entity_poly.pdbx_seq_one_letter_code
_entity_poly.pdbx_strand_id
1 'polypeptide(L)'
;IWLRLCGVCVFLFVRSQQIIADPEVTAYLGGDVTLHCRLQSKSTVKITQVQWTWESTEKKKEVIVVYNPAHGKHYFNSTFSGRVVYTNQSLGHVSIYITGVKLTDKGKFTCQYTTFPNGIMKTTSTLIRCTSQQKYNLCITLRERDIAADM
;
A
#
# COMPACT_ATOMS: atom_id res chain seq x y z
N ILE A 1 -46.24 -16.26 31.92
CA ILE A 1 -45.84 -14.89 31.52
C ILE A 1 -44.39 -14.97 31.07
N TRP A 2 -44.20 -14.78 29.76
CA TRP A 2 -42.92 -14.78 29.07
C TRP A 2 -42.07 -13.60 29.58
N LEU A 3 -40.73 -13.70 29.62
CA LEU A 3 -39.90 -13.24 28.51
C LEU A 3 -38.54 -13.95 28.54
N ARG A 4 -38.24 -14.61 27.42
CA ARG A 4 -36.92 -15.13 27.07
C ARG A 4 -35.92 -13.97 27.02
N LEU A 5 -34.78 -14.12 27.70
CA LEU A 5 -33.58 -13.33 27.45
C LEU A 5 -33.02 -13.72 26.07
N CYS A 6 -33.64 -13.21 25.00
CA CYS A 6 -33.09 -13.20 23.66
C CYS A 6 -32.64 -11.76 23.40
N GLY A 7 -31.55 -11.36 24.05
CA GLY A 7 -30.97 -10.03 23.92
C GLY A 7 -29.64 -10.16 23.20
N VAL A 8 -29.72 -10.35 21.88
CA VAL A 8 -28.67 -10.22 20.86
C VAL A 8 -27.37 -9.67 21.43
N CYS A 9 -26.28 -10.45 21.38
CA CYS A 9 -24.94 -9.88 21.36
C CYS A 9 -24.91 -8.90 20.19
N VAL A 10 -25.23 -7.63 20.47
CA VAL A 10 -24.95 -6.54 19.55
C VAL A 10 -23.44 -6.48 19.53
N PHE A 11 -22.83 -7.28 18.66
CA PHE A 11 -21.44 -7.11 18.27
C PHE A 11 -21.40 -5.70 17.70
N LEU A 12 -21.09 -4.73 18.55
CA LEU A 12 -20.68 -3.42 18.12
C LEU A 12 -19.46 -3.68 17.25
N PHE A 13 -19.65 -3.69 15.94
CA PHE A 13 -18.57 -3.67 14.98
C PHE A 13 -17.88 -2.31 15.13
N VAL A 14 -17.05 -2.22 16.17
CA VAL A 14 -16.06 -1.16 16.31
C VAL A 14 -15.10 -1.40 15.15
N ARG A 15 -15.26 -0.64 14.06
CA ARG A 15 -14.27 -0.65 12.98
C ARG A 15 -12.99 -0.09 13.60
N SER A 16 -12.02 -0.96 13.81
CA SER A 16 -10.66 -0.58 14.20
C SER A 16 -10.02 0.28 13.11
N GLN A 17 -9.00 1.04 13.51
CA GLN A 17 -8.14 1.75 12.57
C GLN A 17 -7.47 0.73 11.66
N GLN A 18 -7.48 0.99 10.34
CA GLN A 18 -6.89 0.11 9.34
C GLN A 18 -6.29 0.92 8.19
N ILE A 19 -5.30 0.35 7.52
CA ILE A 19 -4.76 0.92 6.28
C ILE A 19 -5.29 0.08 5.12
N ILE A 20 -5.99 0.73 4.19
CA ILE A 20 -6.51 0.13 2.96
C ILE A 20 -5.48 0.35 1.86
N ALA A 21 -5.06 -0.75 1.24
CA ALA A 21 -4.20 -0.78 0.07
C ALA A 21 -4.56 -2.01 -0.77
N ASP A 22 -4.23 -1.97 -2.06
CA ASP A 22 -4.30 -3.15 -2.91
C ASP A 22 -3.14 -4.08 -2.52
N PRO A 23 -3.37 -5.33 -2.08
CA PRO A 23 -2.30 -6.23 -1.67
C PRO A 23 -1.36 -6.55 -2.83
N GLU A 24 -1.88 -6.43 -4.04
CA GLU A 24 -1.23 -6.78 -5.28
C GLU A 24 -1.60 -5.76 -6.35
N VAL A 25 -0.59 -5.26 -7.04
CA VAL A 25 -0.76 -4.26 -8.10
C VAL A 25 0.05 -4.70 -9.30
N THR A 26 -0.56 -4.66 -10.48
CA THR A 26 0.08 -5.10 -11.72
C THR A 26 0.34 -3.92 -12.62
N ALA A 27 1.54 -3.87 -13.21
CA ALA A 27 1.95 -2.85 -14.17
C ALA A 27 2.70 -3.47 -15.35
N TYR A 28 2.70 -2.79 -16.50
CA TYR A 28 3.48 -3.22 -17.66
C TYR A 28 4.84 -2.56 -17.69
N LEU A 29 5.82 -3.20 -18.34
CA LEU A 29 7.13 -2.59 -18.57
C LEU A 29 6.97 -1.28 -19.34
N GLY A 30 7.55 -0.19 -18.81
CA GLY A 30 7.47 1.15 -19.36
C GLY A 30 6.13 1.86 -19.11
N GLY A 31 5.12 1.16 -18.59
CA GLY A 31 3.86 1.77 -18.18
C GLY A 31 3.95 2.41 -16.80
N ASP A 32 2.85 3.01 -16.37
CA ASP A 32 2.77 3.68 -15.08
C ASP A 32 1.81 2.96 -14.14
N VAL A 33 1.98 3.19 -12.84
CA VAL A 33 1.18 2.51 -11.82
C VAL A 33 0.94 3.40 -10.60
N THR A 34 -0.25 3.28 -10.02
CA THR A 34 -0.57 3.90 -8.73
C THR A 34 -0.65 2.82 -7.66
N LEU A 35 0.11 3.02 -6.57
CA LEU A 35 0.01 2.20 -5.36
C LEU A 35 -0.89 2.94 -4.37
N HIS A 36 -2.10 2.41 -4.16
CA HIS A 36 -3.06 3.01 -3.24
C HIS A 36 -2.67 2.74 -1.80
N CYS A 37 -2.73 3.78 -0.97
CA CYS A 37 -2.62 3.63 0.48
C CYS A 37 -3.48 4.67 1.18
N ARG A 38 -4.40 4.21 2.04
CA ARG A 38 -5.35 5.07 2.74
C ARG A 38 -5.53 4.64 4.18
N LEU A 39 -5.40 5.57 5.12
CA LEU A 39 -5.78 5.32 6.50
C LEU A 39 -7.29 5.48 6.68
N GLN A 40 -7.96 4.42 7.13
CA GLN A 40 -9.35 4.47 7.55
C GLN A 40 -9.40 4.40 9.09
N SER A 41 -9.81 5.50 9.72
CA SER A 41 -10.00 5.60 11.16
C SER A 41 -11.38 6.20 11.48
N LYS A 42 -12.05 5.67 12.51
CA LYS A 42 -13.27 6.26 13.08
C LYS A 42 -12.98 7.25 14.21
N SER A 43 -11.78 7.23 14.78
CA SER A 43 -11.34 8.13 15.85
C SER A 43 -10.46 9.25 15.30
N THR A 44 -10.48 10.40 15.99
CA THR A 44 -9.61 11.55 15.70
C THR A 44 -8.15 11.16 15.99
N VAL A 45 -7.47 10.63 14.97
CA VAL A 45 -6.03 10.30 15.02
C VAL A 45 -5.23 11.41 14.35
N LYS A 46 -4.15 11.83 15.01
CA LYS A 46 -3.21 12.77 14.40
C LYS A 46 -2.14 11.98 13.67
N ILE A 47 -2.05 12.17 12.36
CA ILE A 47 -0.97 11.60 11.56
C ILE A 47 0.25 12.50 11.77
N THR A 48 1.36 11.91 12.19
CA THR A 48 2.62 12.63 12.42
C THR A 48 3.59 12.43 11.26
N GLN A 49 3.54 11.25 10.63
CA GLN A 49 4.39 10.94 9.48
C GLN A 49 3.77 9.83 8.64
N VAL A 50 4.06 9.87 7.33
CA VAL A 50 3.80 8.76 6.41
C VAL A 50 5.07 8.47 5.63
N GLN A 51 5.40 7.19 5.47
CA GLN A 51 6.62 6.78 4.80
C GLN A 51 6.34 5.63 3.83
N TRP A 52 6.89 5.73 2.63
CA TRP A 52 6.96 4.64 1.66
C TRP A 52 8.35 4.04 1.60
N THR A 53 8.40 2.71 1.63
CA THR A 53 9.63 1.95 1.49
C THR A 53 9.46 0.83 0.48
N TRP A 54 10.52 0.46 -0.21
CA TRP A 54 10.51 -0.64 -1.16
C TRP A 54 11.64 -1.63 -0.88
N GLU A 55 11.36 -2.90 -1.07
CA GLU A 55 12.34 -3.98 -1.00
C GLU A 55 12.04 -5.05 -2.05
N SER A 56 13.06 -5.79 -2.46
CA SER A 56 12.93 -6.94 -3.36
C SER A 56 13.77 -8.09 -2.85
N THR A 57 13.71 -9.24 -3.52
CA THR A 57 14.58 -10.38 -3.23
C THR A 57 16.06 -10.08 -3.47
N GLU A 58 16.35 -9.13 -4.37
CA GLU A 58 17.72 -8.78 -4.80
C GLU A 58 18.27 -7.54 -4.08
N LYS A 59 17.40 -6.66 -3.59
CA LYS A 59 17.79 -5.40 -2.95
C LYS A 59 17.16 -5.23 -1.58
N LYS A 60 17.98 -4.77 -0.63
CA LYS A 60 17.54 -4.39 0.71
C LYS A 60 16.53 -3.23 0.65
N LYS A 61 15.82 -3.06 1.75
CA LYS A 61 14.84 -1.99 1.95
C LYS A 61 15.42 -0.60 1.71
N GLU A 62 14.80 0.14 0.80
CA GLU A 62 15.06 1.55 0.49
C GLU A 62 13.87 2.40 0.96
N VAL A 63 14.15 3.60 1.48
CA VAL A 63 13.10 4.61 1.71
C VAL A 63 12.94 5.42 0.43
N ILE A 64 11.69 5.59 -0.03
CA ILE A 64 11.39 6.30 -1.28
C ILE A 64 11.04 7.76 -0.97
N VAL A 65 10.01 7.93 -0.14
CA VAL A 65 9.45 9.23 0.18
C VAL A 65 8.91 9.22 1.61
N VAL A 66 9.09 10.33 2.29
CA VAL A 66 8.45 10.62 3.56
C VAL A 66 7.59 11.87 3.43
N TYR A 67 6.44 11.86 4.07
CA TYR A 67 5.56 13.00 4.23
C TYR A 67 5.36 13.27 5.72
N ASN A 68 5.59 14.51 6.12
CA ASN A 68 5.30 15.01 7.45
C ASN A 68 4.37 16.24 7.32
N PRO A 69 3.26 16.33 8.07
CA PRO A 69 2.34 17.46 7.93
C PRO A 69 2.96 18.84 8.20
N ALA A 70 4.01 18.94 9.01
CA ALA A 70 4.70 20.19 9.32
C ALA A 70 5.87 20.48 8.36
N HIS A 71 6.49 19.46 7.78
CA HIS A 71 7.69 19.61 6.94
C HIS A 71 7.47 19.30 5.45
N GLY A 72 6.26 18.88 5.07
CA GLY A 72 5.93 18.52 3.70
C GLY A 72 6.54 17.18 3.28
N LYS A 73 6.81 17.04 1.97
CA LYS A 73 7.29 15.82 1.34
C LYS A 73 8.79 15.88 1.13
N HIS A 74 9.50 14.80 1.44
CA HIS A 74 10.92 14.64 1.11
C HIS A 74 11.14 13.33 0.36
N TYR A 75 11.74 13.43 -0.83
CA TYR A 75 12.08 12.30 -1.69
C TYR A 75 13.54 11.94 -1.47
N PHE A 76 13.80 10.68 -1.15
CA PHE A 76 15.15 10.16 -0.95
C PHE A 76 15.79 9.80 -2.29
N ASN A 77 17.12 9.84 -2.33
CA ASN A 77 17.87 9.29 -3.45
C ASN A 77 17.77 7.76 -3.45
N SER A 78 16.82 7.23 -4.21
CA SER A 78 16.48 5.80 -4.28
C SER A 78 16.45 5.32 -5.72
N THR A 79 16.22 4.02 -5.93
CA THR A 79 16.00 3.44 -7.28
C THR A 79 14.83 4.12 -8.03
N PHE A 80 13.96 4.85 -7.32
CA PHE A 80 12.77 5.52 -7.85
C PHE A 80 12.89 7.05 -7.98
N SER A 81 14.09 7.62 -7.73
CA SER A 81 14.34 9.05 -7.88
C SER A 81 13.83 9.59 -9.23
N GLY A 82 13.05 10.68 -9.17
CA GLY A 82 12.48 11.33 -10.36
C GLY A 82 11.30 10.62 -11.02
N ARG A 83 10.89 9.44 -10.54
CA ARG A 83 9.76 8.67 -11.11
C ARG A 83 8.56 8.53 -10.18
N VAL A 84 8.75 8.80 -8.88
CA VAL A 84 7.68 8.73 -7.88
C VAL A 84 7.07 10.10 -7.65
N VAL A 85 5.76 10.17 -7.76
CA VAL A 85 4.95 11.35 -7.43
C VAL A 85 3.94 10.96 -6.36
N TYR A 86 3.85 11.77 -5.31
CA TYR A 86 2.81 11.64 -4.29
C TYR A 86 1.49 12.22 -4.81
N THR A 87 0.46 11.39 -4.98
CA THR A 87 -0.74 11.75 -5.76
C THR A 87 -1.93 12.23 -4.95
N ASN A 88 -1.91 12.13 -3.63
CA ASN A 88 -3.04 12.60 -2.81
C ASN A 88 -2.58 13.50 -1.66
N GLN A 89 -3.19 14.68 -1.59
CA GLN A 89 -2.78 15.78 -0.72
C GLN A 89 -3.55 15.83 0.60
N SER A 90 -4.55 14.96 0.78
CA SER A 90 -5.32 14.89 2.02
C SER A 90 -4.63 14.00 3.04
N LEU A 91 -4.71 14.37 4.32
CA LEU A 91 -4.00 13.70 5.42
C LEU A 91 -4.31 12.19 5.53
N GLY A 92 -5.39 11.67 4.95
CA GLY A 92 -5.74 10.24 5.02
C GLY A 92 -5.39 9.39 3.80
N HIS A 93 -5.00 9.99 2.67
CA HIS A 93 -4.78 9.28 1.41
C HIS A 93 -3.38 9.64 0.90
N VAL A 94 -2.52 8.64 0.78
CA VAL A 94 -1.07 8.83 0.62
C VAL A 94 -0.49 7.98 -0.51
N SER A 95 -1.28 7.80 -1.55
CA SER A 95 -0.90 7.02 -2.71
C SER A 95 0.32 7.60 -3.41
N ILE A 96 1.15 6.71 -3.96
CA ILE A 96 2.25 7.08 -4.83
C ILE A 96 1.96 6.61 -6.25
N TYR A 97 2.39 7.41 -7.21
CA TYR A 97 2.37 7.09 -8.63
C TYR A 97 3.79 6.95 -9.12
N ILE A 98 4.06 5.85 -9.80
CA ILE A 98 5.37 5.49 -10.34
C ILE A 98 5.26 5.52 -11.85
N THR A 99 6.11 6.32 -12.49
CA THR A 99 6.19 6.36 -13.95
C THR A 99 7.27 5.43 -14.49
N GLY A 100 7.04 4.90 -15.69
CA GLY A 100 8.02 4.13 -16.45
C GLY A 100 8.55 2.92 -15.67
N VAL A 101 7.65 2.01 -15.28
CA VAL A 101 7.95 0.82 -14.49
C VAL A 101 9.03 -0.02 -15.18
N LYS A 102 10.10 -0.35 -14.43
CA LYS A 102 11.26 -1.11 -14.91
C LYS A 102 11.20 -2.58 -14.49
N LEU A 103 12.02 -3.42 -15.12
CA LEU A 103 12.19 -4.84 -14.73
C LEU A 103 12.54 -4.98 -13.24
N THR A 104 13.41 -4.09 -12.76
CA THR A 104 13.95 -4.06 -11.39
C THR A 104 12.99 -3.50 -10.35
N ASP A 105 11.84 -2.96 -10.75
CA ASP A 105 10.89 -2.33 -9.82
C ASP A 105 9.99 -3.36 -9.12
N LYS A 106 9.97 -4.63 -9.58
CA LYS A 106 9.26 -5.73 -8.94
C LYS A 106 9.69 -5.84 -7.47
N GLY A 107 8.72 -5.78 -6.57
CA GLY A 107 9.03 -5.86 -5.14
C GLY A 107 7.84 -5.51 -4.26
N LYS A 108 8.12 -5.42 -2.97
CA LYS A 108 7.17 -5.09 -1.90
C LYS A 108 7.28 -3.61 -1.58
N PHE A 109 6.20 -2.88 -1.78
CA PHE A 109 6.06 -1.49 -1.38
C PHE A 109 5.28 -1.43 -0.08
N THR A 110 5.90 -0.91 0.96
CA THR A 110 5.27 -0.77 2.28
C THR A 110 4.96 0.70 2.55
N CYS A 111 3.70 0.96 2.85
CA CYS A 111 3.18 2.24 3.31
C CYS A 111 3.04 2.19 4.83
N GLN A 112 3.71 3.10 5.53
CA GLN A 112 3.72 3.18 6.99
C GLN A 112 3.16 4.52 7.46
N TYR A 113 2.13 4.48 8.29
CA TYR A 113 1.62 5.64 9.03
C TYR A 113 2.17 5.62 10.44
N THR A 114 2.69 6.76 10.89
CA THR A 114 2.94 7.04 12.31
C THR A 114 1.83 7.96 12.78
N THR A 115 1.10 7.54 13.80
CA THR A 115 -0.08 8.24 14.33
C THR A 115 0.02 8.41 15.84
N PHE A 116 -0.62 9.45 16.35
CA PHE A 116 -0.84 9.65 17.78
C PHE A 116 -2.33 9.60 18.09
N PRO A 117 -2.76 8.89 19.15
CA PRO A 117 -1.95 8.12 20.11
C PRO A 117 -1.65 6.67 19.66
N ASN A 118 -2.17 6.25 18.51
CA ASN A 118 -2.26 4.82 18.15
C ASN A 118 -0.95 4.19 17.63
N GLY A 119 0.14 4.96 17.52
CA GLY A 119 1.44 4.47 17.13
C GLY A 119 1.57 4.19 15.64
N ILE A 120 2.38 3.18 15.29
CA ILE A 120 2.77 2.87 13.92
C ILE A 120 1.87 1.79 13.35
N MET A 121 1.37 2.02 12.13
CA MET A 121 0.65 1.04 11.34
C MET A 121 1.27 0.96 9.95
N LYS A 122 1.26 -0.24 9.36
CA LYS A 122 1.82 -0.46 8.02
C LYS A 122 0.98 -1.44 7.22
N THR A 123 1.02 -1.28 5.91
CA THR A 123 0.50 -2.25 4.94
C THR A 123 1.47 -2.36 3.77
N THR A 124 1.41 -3.48 3.05
CA THR A 124 2.34 -3.79 1.97
C THR A 124 1.58 -4.19 0.72
N SER A 125 1.95 -3.60 -0.41
CA SER A 125 1.49 -3.95 -1.75
C SER A 125 2.64 -4.59 -2.53
N THR A 126 2.37 -5.69 -3.21
CA THR A 126 3.35 -6.31 -4.11
C THR A 126 3.15 -5.80 -5.52
N LEU A 127 4.17 -5.17 -6.10
CA LEU A 127 4.16 -4.77 -7.51
C LEU A 127 4.58 -5.95 -8.37
N ILE A 128 3.68 -6.34 -9.27
CA ILE A 128 3.90 -7.32 -10.30
C ILE A 128 4.09 -6.59 -11.61
N ARG A 129 5.06 -7.09 -12.37
CA ARG A 129 5.33 -6.58 -13.69
C ARG A 129 4.92 -7.60 -14.73
N CYS A 130 4.08 -7.20 -15.66
CA CYS A 130 3.79 -7.92 -16.88
C CYS A 130 4.62 -7.37 -18.05
N THR A 131 5.01 -8.25 -18.98
CA THR A 131 5.85 -7.89 -20.14
C THR A 131 5.04 -7.26 -21.27
N SER A 132 3.76 -7.58 -21.40
CA SER A 132 2.90 -7.09 -22.47
C SER A 132 1.51 -6.74 -21.97
N GLN A 133 0.98 -5.61 -22.45
CA GLN A 133 -0.39 -5.15 -22.19
C GLN A 133 -1.44 -6.11 -22.74
N GLN A 134 -1.18 -6.71 -23.91
CA GLN A 134 -2.10 -7.60 -24.62
C GLN A 134 -2.26 -8.97 -23.94
N LYS A 135 -1.39 -9.31 -22.98
CA LYS A 135 -1.39 -10.60 -22.27
C LYS A 135 -1.64 -10.43 -20.78
N TYR A 136 -2.31 -9.36 -20.36
CA TYR A 136 -2.56 -9.05 -18.95
C TYR A 136 -3.20 -10.22 -18.18
N ASN A 137 -4.33 -10.75 -18.67
CA ASN A 137 -5.03 -11.85 -18.03
C ASN A 137 -4.14 -13.11 -17.96
N LEU A 138 -3.42 -13.40 -19.04
CA LEU A 138 -2.51 -14.55 -19.09
C LEU A 138 -1.35 -14.43 -18.11
N CYS A 139 -0.78 -13.24 -17.96
CA CYS A 139 0.31 -12.93 -17.03
C CYS A 139 -0.12 -13.18 -15.57
N ILE A 140 -1.33 -12.77 -15.22
CA ILE A 140 -1.89 -12.98 -13.88
C ILE A 140 -2.15 -14.47 -13.63
N THR A 141 -2.76 -15.17 -14.58
CA THR A 141 -3.06 -16.61 -14.45
C THR A 141 -1.81 -17.48 -14.42
N LEU A 142 -0.75 -17.15 -15.17
CA LEU A 142 0.53 -17.88 -15.10
C LEU A 142 1.11 -17.80 -13.69
N ARG A 143 1.02 -16.64 -13.06
CA ARG A 143 1.52 -16.44 -11.70
C ARG A 143 0.73 -17.19 -10.64
N GLU A 144 -0.60 -17.19 -10.73
CA GLU A 144 -1.44 -17.98 -9.81
C GLU A 144 -1.07 -19.47 -9.87
N ARG A 145 -0.73 -19.97 -11.06
CA ARG A 145 -0.23 -21.34 -11.25
C ARG A 145 1.15 -21.55 -10.64
N ASP A 146 2.08 -20.62 -10.81
CA ASP A 146 3.41 -20.72 -10.20
C ASP A 146 3.33 -20.73 -8.66
N ILE A 147 2.46 -19.91 -8.06
CA ILE A 147 2.22 -19.90 -6.61
C ILE A 147 1.60 -21.22 -6.13
N ALA A 148 0.66 -21.78 -6.89
CA ALA A 148 0.03 -23.05 -6.55
C ALA A 148 1.00 -24.25 -6.68
N ALA A 149 2.07 -24.12 -7.47
CA ALA A 149 3.07 -25.17 -7.66
C ALA A 149 4.15 -25.19 -6.56
N ASP A 150 4.35 -24.07 -5.86
CA ASP A 150 5.30 -23.92 -4.74
C ASP A 150 4.68 -24.25 -3.36
N MET A 151 3.43 -24.74 -3.31
CA MET A 151 2.70 -25.10 -2.09
C MET A 151 2.46 -26.60 -1.95
#